data_AF-A0A965NGK4-F1
#
_entry.id   AF-A0A965NGK4-F1
#
_cell.length_a   1.000
_cell.length_b   1.000
_cell.length_c   1.000
_cell.angle_alpha   90.00
_cell.angle_beta   90.00
_cell.angle_gamma   90.00
#
_symmetry.space_group_name_H-M   'P 1'
#
loop_
_entity.id
_entity.type
_entity.pdbx_description
1 polymer ?
#
loop_
_entity_poly.entity_id
_entity_poly.type
_entity_poly.pdbx_seq_one_letter_code
_entity_poly.pdbx_strand_id
1 'polypeptide(L)'
;EAIGAALCVPALSSLLTQGAHDRELGRRQGISTTANTAALAISAIISGALFEVSPGLPFTVIAVSSALLVLTQLFWWRNTPGRIDHPASSEA
;
A
#
# COMPACT_ATOMS: atom_id res chain seq x y z
N GLU A 1 -1.56 11.63 -6.34
CA GLU A 1 -0.84 10.35 -6.56
C GLU A 1 0.65 10.42 -6.26
N ALA A 2 1.40 11.37 -6.85
CA ALA A 2 2.87 11.41 -6.74
C ALA A 2 3.41 11.36 -5.29
N ILE A 3 2.80 12.08 -4.35
CA ILE A 3 3.22 12.08 -2.93
C ILE A 3 2.95 10.72 -2.27
N GLY A 4 1.77 10.13 -2.52
CA GLY A 4 1.42 8.81 -1.97
C GLY A 4 2.31 7.70 -2.52
N ALA A 5 2.57 7.71 -3.82
CA ALA A 5 3.50 6.77 -4.45
C ALA A 5 4.94 6.96 -3.94
N ALA A 6 5.40 8.20 -3.79
CA ALA A 6 6.74 8.51 -3.29
C ALA A 6 6.96 8.07 -1.83
N LEU A 7 5.91 8.00 -1.03
CA LEU A 7 5.99 7.51 0.35
C LEU A 7 5.81 5.98 0.44
N CYS A 8 4.87 5.41 -0.32
CA CYS A 8 4.57 3.98 -0.26
C CYS A 8 5.67 3.09 -0.85
N VAL A 9 6.28 3.49 -1.98
CA VAL A 9 7.30 2.66 -2.67
C VAL A 9 8.53 2.38 -1.80
N PRO A 10 9.18 3.38 -1.16
CA PRO A 10 10.32 3.10 -0.27
C PRO A 10 9.90 2.34 1.00
N ALA A 11 8.70 2.57 1.54
CA ALA A 11 8.18 1.83 2.70
C ALA A 11 7.93 0.35 2.39
N LEU A 12 7.34 0.04 1.23
CA LEU A 12 7.18 -1.33 0.72
C LEU A 12 8.53 -2.02 0.54
N SER A 13 9.49 -1.32 -0.05
CA SER A 13 10.86 -1.83 -0.21
C SER A 13 11.52 -2.17 1.14
N SER A 14 11.31 -1.32 2.15
CA SER A 14 11.83 -1.57 3.51
C SER A 14 11.14 -2.74 4.22
N LEU A 15 9.82 -2.91 4.06
CA LEU A 15 9.09 -4.02 4.68
C LEU A 15 9.39 -5.37 4.02
N LEU A 16 9.63 -5.38 2.71
CA LEU A 16 9.97 -6.60 1.97
C LEU A 16 11.37 -7.14 2.31
N THR A 17 12.26 -6.25 2.73
CA THR A 17 13.65 -6.58 3.13
C THR A 17 13.75 -6.94 4.62
N GLN A 18 12.87 -6.44 5.48
CA GLN A 18 12.78 -6.86 6.89
C GLN A 18 12.32 -8.32 7.00
N GLY A 19 13.25 -9.22 7.37
CA GLY A 19 12.96 -10.65 7.64
C GLY A 19 13.14 -11.60 6.45
N ALA A 20 13.78 -11.17 5.36
CA ALA A 20 14.13 -12.04 4.24
C ALA A 20 15.61 -12.45 4.27
N HIS A 21 15.91 -13.75 4.13
CA HIS A 21 17.25 -14.23 3.78
C HIS A 21 17.59 -13.77 2.35
N ASP A 22 18.82 -13.30 2.08
CA ASP A 22 19.23 -12.66 0.81
C ASP A 22 18.85 -13.41 -0.48
N ARG A 23 18.77 -14.75 -0.41
CA ARG A 23 18.41 -15.62 -1.54
C ARG A 23 16.94 -15.54 -1.97
N GLU A 24 16.08 -14.94 -1.14
CA GLU A 24 14.63 -14.90 -1.33
C GLU A 24 14.11 -13.52 -1.80
N LEU A 25 14.96 -12.49 -1.74
CA LEU A 25 14.62 -11.10 -2.06
C LEU A 25 14.20 -10.93 -3.53
N GLY A 26 14.93 -11.56 -4.47
CA GLY A 26 14.60 -11.50 -5.89
C GLY A 26 13.24 -12.11 -6.23
N ARG A 27 12.85 -13.21 -5.56
CA ARG A 27 11.54 -13.85 -5.75
C ARG A 27 10.41 -12.98 -5.22
N ARG A 28 10.59 -12.35 -4.04
CA ARG A 28 9.60 -11.45 -3.44
C ARG A 28 9.42 -10.16 -4.23
N GLN A 29 10.50 -9.60 -4.75
CA GLN A 29 10.47 -8.40 -5.59
C GLN A 29 9.80 -8.68 -6.96
N GLY A 30 10.02 -9.87 -7.52
CA GLY A 30 9.30 -10.36 -8.69
C GLY A 30 7.79 -10.46 -8.43
N ILE A 31 7.37 -11.13 -7.34
CA ILE A 31 5.95 -11.25 -6.97
C ILE A 31 5.30 -9.87 -6.76
N SER A 32 5.99 -8.94 -6.09
CA SER A 32 5.48 -7.57 -5.90
C SER A 32 5.27 -6.83 -7.22
N THR A 33 6.19 -7.02 -8.18
CA THR A 33 6.09 -6.38 -9.50
C THR A 33 4.92 -6.98 -10.29
N THR A 34 4.79 -8.31 -10.30
CA THR A 34 3.66 -8.99 -10.94
C THR A 34 2.32 -8.61 -10.32
N ALA A 35 2.25 -8.53 -8.98
CA ALA A 35 1.05 -8.11 -8.28
C ALA A 35 0.63 -6.68 -8.63
N ASN A 36 1.59 -5.76 -8.74
CA ASN A 36 1.33 -4.38 -9.16
C ASN A 36 0.77 -4.33 -10.59
N THR A 37 1.38 -5.06 -11.53
CA THR A 37 0.88 -5.14 -12.91
C THR A 37 -0.51 -5.77 -12.98
N ALA A 38 -0.77 -6.82 -12.20
CA ALA A 38 -2.09 -7.43 -12.12
C ALA A 38 -3.13 -6.45 -11.55
N ALA A 39 -2.77 -5.68 -10.52
CA ALA A 39 -3.64 -4.66 -9.95
C ALA A 39 -3.95 -3.55 -10.96
N LEU A 40 -2.97 -3.12 -11.77
CA LEU A 40 -3.19 -2.15 -12.86
C LEU A 40 -4.14 -2.71 -13.93
N ALA A 41 -3.96 -3.96 -14.34
CA ALA A 41 -4.83 -4.62 -15.32
C ALA A 41 -6.27 -4.73 -14.81
N ILE A 42 -6.46 -5.16 -13.55
CA ILE A 42 -7.77 -5.22 -12.91
C ILE A 42 -8.39 -3.82 -12.80
N SER A 43 -7.59 -2.82 -12.43
CA SER A 43 -8.05 -1.43 -12.33
C SER A 43 -8.51 -0.90 -13.69
N ALA A 44 -7.82 -1.21 -14.77
CA ALA A 44 -8.22 -0.83 -16.12
C ALA A 44 -9.53 -1.49 -16.54
N ILE A 45 -9.73 -2.77 -16.22
CA ILE A 45 -10.98 -3.50 -16.50
C ILE A 45 -12.15 -2.88 -15.75
N ILE A 46 -11.98 -2.65 -14.43
CA ILE A 46 -13.02 -2.04 -13.59
C ILE A 46 -13.33 -0.62 -14.04
N SER A 47 -12.30 0.18 -14.34
CA SER A 47 -12.47 1.55 -14.82
C SER A 47 -13.22 1.58 -16.16
N GLY A 48 -12.86 0.71 -17.10
CA GLY A 48 -13.54 0.58 -18.40
C GLY A 48 -15.03 0.24 -18.25
N ALA A 49 -15.36 -0.71 -17.38
CA ALA A 49 -16.74 -1.07 -17.09
C ALA A 49 -17.53 0.07 -16.42
N LEU A 50 -16.88 0.86 -15.54
CA LEU A 50 -17.51 2.01 -14.88
C LEU A 50 -17.79 3.17 -15.86
N PHE A 51 -16.89 3.40 -16.82
CA PHE A 51 -17.06 4.42 -17.86
C PHE A 51 -18.22 4.10 -18.82
N GLU A 52 -18.54 2.82 -19.04
CA GLU A 52 -19.67 2.40 -19.89
C GLU A 52 -21.02 2.78 -19.27
N VAL A 53 -21.13 2.80 -17.93
CA VAL A 53 -22.37 3.15 -17.22
C VAL A 53 -22.56 4.66 -17.11
N SER A 54 -21.51 5.40 -16.70
CA SER A 54 -21.57 6.86 -16.62
C SER A 54 -20.16 7.47 -16.56
N PRO A 55 -19.89 8.58 -17.28
CA PRO A 55 -18.58 9.24 -17.26
C PRO A 55 -18.11 9.71 -15.87
N GLY A 56 -19.05 9.93 -14.93
CA GLY A 56 -18.76 10.44 -13.58
C GLY A 56 -18.56 9.37 -12.49
N LEU A 57 -18.94 8.12 -12.77
CA LEU A 57 -18.83 7.01 -11.81
C LEU A 57 -17.40 6.62 -11.41
N PRO A 58 -16.40 6.54 -12.31
CA PRO A 58 -15.06 6.12 -11.91
C PRO A 58 -14.42 7.08 -10.90
N PHE A 59 -14.66 8.38 -11.04
CA PHE A 59 -14.14 9.40 -10.11
C PHE A 59 -14.81 9.33 -8.73
N THR A 60 -16.12 9.07 -8.68
CA THR A 60 -16.85 8.95 -7.41
C THR A 60 -16.48 7.67 -6.67
N VAL A 61 -16.33 6.54 -7.37
CA VAL A 61 -15.90 5.27 -6.75
C VAL A 61 -14.51 5.39 -6.14
N ILE A 62 -13.56 6.01 -6.85
CA ILE A 62 -12.20 6.22 -6.32
C ILE A 62 -12.21 7.17 -5.12
N ALA A 63 -12.96 8.27 -5.19
CA ALA A 63 -13.06 9.23 -4.09
C ALA A 63 -13.64 8.59 -2.82
N VAL A 64 -14.73 7.82 -2.94
CA VAL A 64 -15.36 7.11 -1.82
C VAL A 64 -14.42 6.05 -1.25
N SER A 65 -13.78 5.26 -2.11
CA SER A 65 -12.84 4.21 -1.67
C SER A 65 -11.64 4.81 -0.93
N SER A 66 -11.10 5.92 -1.43
CA SER A 66 -9.99 6.62 -0.79
C SER A 66 -10.39 7.23 0.56
N ALA A 67 -11.57 7.84 0.64
CA ALA A 67 -12.11 8.36 1.89
C ALA A 67 -12.31 7.25 2.94
N LEU A 68 -12.86 6.10 2.54
CA LEU A 68 -13.02 4.95 3.43
C LEU A 68 -11.67 4.46 3.97
N LEU A 69 -10.66 4.32 3.11
CA LEU A 69 -9.33 3.89 3.53
C LEU A 69 -8.71 4.87 4.54
N VAL A 70 -8.79 6.17 4.29
CA VAL A 70 -8.30 7.19 5.23
C VAL A 70 -9.04 7.12 6.57
N LEU A 71 -10.37 6.97 6.55
CA LEU A 71 -11.17 6.84 7.76
C LEU A 71 -10.83 5.57 8.54
N THR A 72 -10.61 4.44 7.85
CA THR A 72 -10.19 3.19 8.51
C THR A 72 -8.81 3.33 9.15
N GLN A 73 -7.89 4.04 8.49
CA GLN A 73 -6.56 4.30 9.03
C GLN A 73 -6.64 5.18 10.28
N LEU A 74 -7.42 6.27 10.27
CA LEU A 74 -7.67 7.12 11.43
C LEU A 74 -8.25 6.34 12.61
N PHE A 75 -9.18 5.41 12.34
CA PHE A 75 -9.80 4.59 13.37
C PHE A 75 -8.82 3.60 14.00
N TRP A 76 -8.00 2.92 13.18
CA TRP A 76 -7.03 1.94 13.66
C TRP A 76 -5.82 2.59 14.32
N TRP A 77 -5.31 3.70 13.79
CA TRP A 77 -4.21 4.45 14.40
C TRP A 77 -4.56 5.02 15.78
N ARG A 78 -5.83 5.35 16.03
CA ARG A 78 -6.28 5.81 17.35
C ARG A 78 -6.02 4.76 18.44
N ASN A 79 -5.97 3.48 18.09
CA ASN A 79 -5.81 2.38 19.05
C ASN A 79 -4.41 1.76 19.05
N THR A 80 -3.44 2.33 18.31
CA THR A 80 -2.06 1.83 18.30
C THR A 80 -1.26 2.53 19.40
N PRO A 81 -0.87 1.84 20.49
CA PRO A 81 0.05 2.41 21.47
C PRO A 81 1.40 2.69 20.78
N GLY A 82 1.87 3.93 20.88
CA GLY A 82 3.13 4.39 20.27
C GLY A 82 4.37 3.84 20.98
N ARG A 83 4.49 2.51 21.11
CA ARG A 83 5.59 1.88 21.83
C ARG A 83 6.68 1.40 20.89
N ILE A 84 7.66 2.27 20.68
CA ILE A 84 9.00 1.88 20.29
C ILE A 84 9.73 1.65 21.62
N ASP A 85 9.72 0.42 22.14
CA ASP A 85 10.66 0.07 23.19
C ASP A 85 12.05 0.08 22.53
N HIS A 86 12.81 1.16 22.71
CA HIS A 86 14.26 1.06 22.57
C HIS A 86 14.72 0.06 23.63
N PRO A 87 15.36 -1.08 23.28
CA PRO A 87 16.20 -1.72 24.26
C PRO A 87 17.23 -0.68 24.66
N ALA A 88 17.16 -0.24 25.91
CA ALA A 88 18.15 0.63 26.51
C ALA A 88 19.53 0.07 26.16
N SER A 89 20.42 0.97 25.73
CA SER A 89 21.85 0.78 25.78
C SER A 89 22.23 0.05 27.07
N SER A 90 22.50 -1.25 26.97
CA SER A 90 23.26 -1.95 27.98
C SER A 90 24.72 -1.70 27.62
N GLU A 91 25.27 -0.63 28.19
CA GLU A 91 26.71 -0.53 28.41
C GLU A 91 27.16 -1.77 29.19
N ALA A 92 28.15 -2.48 28.65
CA ALA A 92 29.19 -3.22 29.37
C ALA A 92 30.34 -3.52 28.42
#